data_AF-A0A975ESJ9-F1
#
_entry.id   AF-A0A975ESJ9-F1
#
_cell.length_a   1.000
_cell.length_b   1.000
_cell.length_c   1.000
_cell.angle_alpha   90.00
_cell.angle_beta   90.00
_cell.angle_gamma   90.00
#
_symmetry.space_group_name_H-M   'P 1'
#
loop_
_entity.id
_entity.type
_entity.pdbx_description
1 polymer ?
#
loop_
_entity_poly.entity_id
_entity_poly.type
_entity_poly.pdbx_seq_one_letter_code
_entity_poly.pdbx_strand_id
1 'polypeptide(L)'
;MRMKWAAVAAMVTALLASAASAKDRALIVDLSNYKHLTDLPSDGRINAIRSRLISEGFEVDRLDNPTLSRMRAAVFALEAATQGEPGRTIILLRGHIVHDDARTWIMSQGGRTPDRYDLGSKALPFYLLDRALGSSAGSAVLATIPSPRPLDGLVDLENGLGALNLPQGVTSVSGTSRQVQRAINALLRPGSTTAELASSGATVDGYISSTTAFTVAENETPEDIGELAYWSAVRDIGTPEAYDAYLNRYPNGLFAEQAAQAIIGTEQDREAAIKQAETDLRLNRSKRQEIQRSLALLGYDPRGIDGVFGPATRRAIVAWQEDNRLEPHGFLDRDQLSLLTEVAARRAAELEEEARRRRLVEEARDRAYWNATGITGLEEDYRLYLDRYPDGIFADIARDGIADFEAERRAELSGRERAAWDRAEADNSIAAYEDFLADYPDGAFAETAKTRIAELEEEARSEQLRAQFGATENAVARNSATRLLIEGRLSGLGLDPGTVDGEFDASTRRAIRRFQKARGLNVTGYIDQPTMVRLLLGG
;
A
#
# COMPACT_ATOMS: atom_id res chain seq x y z
N MET A 1 -42.28 -21.11 -7.61
CA MET A 1 -40.96 -21.10 -6.96
C MET A 1 -41.14 -20.95 -5.44
N ARG A 2 -41.65 -22.00 -4.80
CA ARG A 2 -41.91 -22.10 -3.35
C ARG A 2 -40.96 -23.12 -2.76
N MET A 3 -39.68 -22.77 -2.58
CA MET A 3 -38.69 -23.68 -1.98
C MET A 3 -37.41 -22.92 -1.59
N LYS A 4 -37.52 -21.91 -0.73
CA LYS A 4 -36.35 -21.31 -0.03
C LYS A 4 -36.61 -20.95 1.44
N TRP A 5 -37.85 -21.03 1.93
CA TRP A 5 -38.20 -20.62 3.30
C TRP A 5 -38.10 -21.75 4.34
N ALA A 6 -37.99 -23.03 3.93
CA ALA A 6 -37.92 -24.15 4.86
C ALA A 6 -36.51 -24.42 5.43
N ALA A 7 -35.44 -23.95 4.77
CA ALA A 7 -34.07 -24.16 5.22
C ALA A 7 -33.64 -23.16 6.32
N VAL A 8 -34.27 -21.99 6.39
CA VAL A 8 -33.97 -20.97 7.42
C VAL A 8 -34.63 -21.32 8.75
N ALA A 9 -35.81 -21.94 8.74
CA ALA A 9 -36.51 -22.32 9.97
C ALA A 9 -35.83 -23.49 10.72
N ALA A 10 -35.16 -24.41 10.01
CA ALA A 10 -34.45 -25.54 10.63
C ALA A 10 -33.07 -25.15 11.21
N MET A 11 -32.48 -24.04 10.75
CA MET A 11 -31.23 -23.51 11.33
C MET A 11 -31.48 -22.61 12.56
N VAL A 12 -32.70 -22.09 12.71
CA VAL A 12 -33.13 -21.29 13.87
C VAL A 12 -33.55 -22.18 15.06
N THR A 13 -33.93 -23.45 14.85
CA THR A 13 -34.31 -24.36 15.96
C THR A 13 -33.14 -25.15 16.55
N ALA A 14 -31.97 -25.20 15.89
CA ALA A 14 -30.76 -25.85 16.42
C ALA A 14 -29.84 -24.90 17.21
N LEU A 15 -30.13 -23.59 17.21
CA LEU A 15 -29.42 -22.57 18.00
C LEU A 15 -30.06 -22.27 19.36
N LEU A 16 -31.10 -23.02 19.74
CA LEU A 16 -31.62 -23.07 21.11
C LEU A 16 -30.97 -24.21 21.94
N ALA A 17 -29.83 -24.74 21.50
CA ALA A 17 -28.95 -25.52 22.36
C ALA A 17 -28.15 -24.53 23.24
N SER A 18 -28.79 -24.08 24.33
CA SER A 18 -28.19 -23.44 25.51
C SER A 18 -27.06 -22.44 25.21
N ALA A 19 -27.38 -21.13 25.22
CA ALA A 19 -26.41 -20.14 25.65
C ALA A 19 -25.95 -20.54 27.06
N ALA A 20 -24.81 -21.22 27.15
CA ALA A 20 -24.18 -21.56 28.39
C ALA A 20 -23.63 -20.25 28.95
N SER A 21 -24.41 -19.58 29.81
CA SER A 21 -23.94 -18.44 30.60
C SER A 21 -22.59 -18.81 31.23
N ALA A 22 -21.59 -17.95 31.00
CA ALA A 22 -20.25 -18.06 31.56
C ALA A 22 -20.35 -18.30 33.08
N LYS A 23 -20.06 -19.51 33.54
CA LYS A 23 -20.25 -19.89 34.95
C LYS A 23 -19.06 -19.41 35.79
N ASP A 24 -19.34 -18.73 36.89
CA ASP A 24 -18.31 -18.34 37.86
C ASP A 24 -17.78 -19.55 38.62
N ARG A 25 -16.46 -19.65 38.75
CA ARG A 25 -15.77 -20.82 39.33
C ARG A 25 -14.90 -20.41 40.50
N ALA A 26 -14.92 -21.18 41.57
CA ALA A 26 -13.94 -21.02 42.64
C ALA A 26 -13.35 -22.35 43.10
N LEU A 27 -12.02 -22.38 43.25
CA LEU A 27 -11.30 -23.52 43.81
C LEU A 27 -10.69 -23.11 45.16
N ILE A 28 -11.10 -23.78 46.24
CA ILE A 28 -10.57 -23.57 47.58
C ILE A 28 -9.75 -24.79 47.98
N VAL A 29 -8.46 -24.60 48.23
CA VAL A 29 -7.57 -25.62 48.78
C VAL A 29 -7.13 -25.22 50.18
N ASP A 30 -7.56 -25.98 51.18
CA ASP A 30 -7.26 -25.73 52.60
C ASP A 30 -6.38 -26.85 53.16
N LEU A 31 -5.08 -26.62 53.22
CA LEU A 31 -4.08 -27.54 53.76
C LEU A 31 -3.68 -27.11 55.18
N SER A 32 -4.35 -27.71 56.16
CA SER A 32 -4.16 -27.43 57.58
C SER A 32 -3.62 -28.60 58.39
N ASN A 33 -3.83 -29.83 57.94
CA ASN A 33 -3.37 -31.06 58.57
C ASN A 33 -2.40 -31.79 57.64
N TYR A 34 -1.15 -31.94 58.06
CA TYR A 34 -0.06 -32.56 57.32
C TYR A 34 0.44 -33.81 58.04
N LYS A 35 0.84 -34.84 57.28
CA LYS A 35 1.37 -36.08 57.86
C LYS A 35 2.76 -35.92 58.49
N HIS A 36 3.56 -35.01 57.94
CA HIS A 36 4.98 -34.88 58.26
C HIS A 36 5.46 -33.43 58.43
N LEU A 37 4.57 -32.45 58.26
CA LEU A 37 4.87 -31.02 58.43
C LEU A 37 4.04 -30.47 59.59
N THR A 38 4.38 -29.27 60.02
CA THR A 38 3.66 -28.58 61.09
C THR A 38 2.22 -28.28 60.69
N ASP A 39 1.25 -28.70 61.49
CA ASP A 39 -0.17 -28.39 61.26
C ASP A 39 -0.45 -26.88 61.43
N LEU A 40 -1.44 -26.40 60.68
CA LEU A 40 -2.00 -25.06 60.84
C LEU A 40 -3.28 -25.15 61.70
N PRO A 41 -3.55 -24.15 62.54
CA PRO A 41 -4.82 -24.08 63.28
C PRO A 41 -6.03 -24.13 62.34
N SER A 42 -7.15 -24.70 62.79
CA SER A 42 -8.42 -24.60 62.07
C SER A 42 -8.83 -23.13 61.91
N ASP A 43 -9.35 -22.75 60.74
CA ASP A 43 -9.77 -21.37 60.49
C ASP A 43 -11.17 -21.30 59.87
N GLY A 44 -12.16 -20.94 60.69
CA GLY A 44 -13.55 -20.81 60.27
C GLY A 44 -13.78 -19.77 59.16
N ARG A 45 -12.81 -18.88 58.92
CA ARG A 45 -12.92 -17.86 57.86
C ARG A 45 -12.93 -18.46 56.46
N ILE A 46 -12.30 -19.62 56.26
CA ILE A 46 -12.29 -20.27 54.94
C ILE A 46 -13.70 -20.75 54.58
N ASN A 47 -14.46 -21.24 55.56
CA ASN A 47 -15.87 -21.58 55.37
C ASN A 47 -16.72 -20.33 55.13
N ALA A 48 -16.44 -19.21 55.81
CA ALA A 48 -17.13 -17.96 55.55
C ALA A 48 -16.89 -17.41 54.14
N ILE A 49 -15.64 -17.50 53.63
CA ILE A 49 -15.31 -17.15 52.24
C ILE A 49 -16.09 -18.04 51.27
N ARG A 50 -16.10 -19.36 51.50
CA ARG A 50 -16.88 -20.31 50.69
C ARG A 50 -18.36 -19.94 50.64
N SER A 51 -18.99 -19.71 51.79
CA SER A 51 -20.42 -19.37 51.84
C SER A 51 -20.70 -18.07 51.09
N ARG A 52 -19.80 -17.09 51.18
CA ARG A 52 -19.93 -15.84 50.43
C ARG A 52 -19.82 -16.05 48.92
N LEU A 53 -18.84 -16.84 48.46
CA LEU A 53 -18.70 -17.16 47.03
C LEU A 53 -19.96 -17.84 46.48
N ILE A 54 -20.51 -18.82 47.22
CA ILE A 54 -21.75 -19.51 46.82
C ILE A 54 -22.93 -18.53 46.73
N SER A 55 -23.08 -17.60 47.69
CA SER A 55 -24.16 -16.61 47.64
C SER A 55 -24.06 -15.64 46.47
N GLU A 56 -22.85 -15.46 45.92
CA GLU A 56 -22.58 -14.59 44.76
C GLU A 56 -22.59 -15.35 43.42
N GLY A 57 -23.04 -16.61 43.43
CA GLY A 57 -23.24 -17.41 42.23
C GLY A 57 -22.06 -18.29 41.79
N PHE A 58 -20.96 -18.32 42.57
CA PHE A 58 -19.81 -19.17 42.23
C PHE A 58 -20.11 -20.66 42.45
N GLU A 59 -19.73 -21.49 41.49
CA GLU A 59 -19.60 -22.94 41.69
C GLU A 59 -18.27 -23.22 42.40
N VAL A 60 -18.34 -23.58 43.69
CA VAL A 60 -17.16 -23.68 44.57
C VAL A 60 -16.75 -25.13 44.80
N ASP A 61 -15.57 -25.50 44.29
CA ASP A 61 -14.88 -26.75 44.58
C ASP A 61 -13.94 -26.56 45.79
N ARG A 62 -14.24 -27.23 46.91
CA ARG A 62 -13.40 -27.20 48.11
C ARG A 62 -12.66 -28.51 48.31
N LEU A 63 -11.36 -28.42 48.55
CA LEU A 63 -10.48 -29.52 48.92
C LEU A 63 -9.88 -29.28 50.30
N ASP A 64 -10.22 -30.17 51.24
CA ASP A 64 -9.65 -30.19 52.58
C ASP A 64 -8.49 -31.18 52.65
N ASN A 65 -7.28 -30.67 52.94
CA ASN A 65 -6.05 -31.45 53.06
C ASN A 65 -5.79 -32.44 51.91
N PRO A 66 -5.86 -32.02 50.63
CA PRO A 66 -5.74 -32.95 49.50
C PRO A 66 -4.33 -33.53 49.34
N THR A 67 -4.27 -34.72 48.72
CA THR A 67 -3.03 -35.25 48.15
C THR A 67 -2.62 -34.46 46.92
N LEU A 68 -1.34 -34.50 46.54
CA LEU A 68 -0.84 -33.81 45.34
C LEU A 68 -1.61 -34.22 44.07
N SER A 69 -1.93 -35.51 43.91
CA SER A 69 -2.72 -35.99 42.77
C SER A 69 -4.13 -35.40 42.75
N ARG A 70 -4.78 -35.26 43.91
CA ARG A 70 -6.09 -34.59 44.03
C ARG A 70 -6.00 -33.11 43.67
N MET A 71 -4.95 -32.42 44.11
CA MET A 71 -4.72 -31.01 43.77
C MET A 71 -4.55 -30.83 42.26
N ARG A 72 -3.69 -31.63 41.62
CA ARG A 72 -3.49 -31.59 40.15
C ARG A 72 -4.78 -31.87 39.38
N ALA A 73 -5.54 -32.87 39.81
CA ALA A 73 -6.82 -33.19 39.18
C ALA A 73 -7.83 -32.03 39.28
N ALA A 74 -7.87 -31.32 40.40
CA ALA A 74 -8.76 -30.18 40.57
C ALA A 74 -8.34 -28.95 39.76
N VAL A 75 -7.04 -28.68 39.64
CA VAL A 75 -6.55 -27.62 38.75
C VAL A 75 -6.90 -27.93 37.30
N PHE A 76 -6.73 -29.19 36.86
CA PHE A 76 -7.12 -29.62 35.52
C PHE A 76 -8.64 -29.54 35.29
N ALA A 77 -9.45 -29.91 36.28
CA ALA A 77 -10.90 -29.78 36.21
C ALA A 77 -11.32 -28.30 36.14
N LEU A 78 -10.65 -27.42 36.87
CA LEU A 78 -10.89 -25.98 36.81
C LEU A 78 -10.52 -25.42 35.43
N GLU A 79 -9.34 -25.78 34.89
CA GLU A 79 -8.93 -25.38 33.53
C GLU A 79 -9.96 -25.83 32.49
N ALA A 80 -10.41 -27.08 32.54
CA ALA A 80 -11.43 -27.58 31.61
C ALA A 80 -12.77 -26.84 31.77
N ALA A 81 -13.12 -26.45 33.00
CA ALA A 81 -14.35 -25.72 33.30
C ALA A 81 -14.31 -24.23 32.90
N THR A 82 -13.12 -23.67 32.68
CA THR A 82 -12.92 -22.27 32.24
C THR A 82 -12.59 -22.16 30.74
N GLN A 83 -12.67 -23.25 29.96
CA GLN A 83 -12.56 -23.21 28.50
C GLN A 83 -13.86 -22.72 27.84
N GLY A 84 -13.75 -21.80 26.88
CA GLY A 84 -14.89 -21.25 26.13
C GLY A 84 -15.17 -19.79 26.49
N GLU A 85 -16.30 -19.52 27.12
CA GLU A 85 -16.64 -18.23 27.74
C GLU A 85 -16.52 -18.35 29.26
N PRO A 86 -15.32 -18.14 29.84
CA PRO A 86 -15.13 -18.26 31.28
C PRO A 86 -15.78 -17.09 32.02
N GLY A 87 -16.48 -17.43 33.11
CA GLY A 87 -16.92 -16.45 34.10
C GLY A 87 -15.75 -16.00 34.99
N ARG A 88 -16.10 -15.40 36.13
CA ARG A 88 -15.14 -14.97 37.16
C ARG A 88 -14.50 -16.20 37.81
N THR A 89 -13.20 -16.15 38.02
CA THR A 89 -12.45 -17.28 38.60
C THR A 89 -11.70 -16.87 39.86
N ILE A 90 -11.91 -17.59 40.97
CA ILE A 90 -11.20 -17.35 42.23
C ILE A 90 -10.52 -18.63 42.71
N ILE A 91 -9.20 -18.61 42.86
CA ILE A 91 -8.44 -19.72 43.47
C ILE A 91 -7.97 -19.26 44.84
N LEU A 92 -8.40 -19.93 45.92
CA LEU A 92 -7.95 -19.69 47.28
C LEU A 92 -7.06 -20.84 47.76
N LEU A 93 -5.79 -20.55 48.04
CA LEU A 93 -4.82 -21.53 48.53
C LEU A 93 -4.38 -21.19 49.96
N ARG A 94 -4.54 -22.13 50.88
CA ARG A 94 -4.06 -22.00 52.26
C ARG A 94 -3.16 -23.17 52.61
N GLY A 95 -1.95 -22.89 53.10
CA GLY A 95 -1.01 -23.94 53.50
C GLY A 95 0.45 -23.46 53.58
N HIS A 96 1.37 -24.41 53.67
CA HIS A 96 2.80 -24.14 53.57
C HIS A 96 3.16 -23.83 52.12
N ILE A 97 3.62 -22.60 51.90
CA ILE A 97 4.09 -22.12 50.60
C ILE A 97 5.59 -21.88 50.72
N VAL A 98 6.33 -22.36 49.73
CA VAL A 98 7.77 -22.19 49.63
C VAL A 98 8.12 -21.71 48.23
N HIS A 99 9.25 -21.02 48.10
CA HIS A 99 9.75 -20.57 46.81
C HIS A 99 11.27 -20.67 46.73
N ASP A 100 11.77 -20.65 45.51
CA ASP A 100 13.17 -20.39 45.17
C ASP A 100 13.24 -19.07 44.37
N ASP A 101 14.42 -18.77 43.82
CA ASP A 101 14.66 -17.56 43.01
C ASP A 101 13.75 -17.43 41.77
N ALA A 102 13.09 -18.51 41.33
CA ALA A 102 12.38 -18.55 40.06
C ALA A 102 10.90 -18.94 40.16
N ARG A 103 10.49 -19.68 41.19
CA ARG A 103 9.21 -20.40 41.23
C ARG A 103 8.65 -20.50 42.64
N THR A 104 7.34 -20.62 42.72
CA THR A 104 6.59 -20.78 43.97
C THR A 104 5.79 -22.09 43.96
N TRP A 105 5.71 -22.76 45.12
CA TRP A 105 4.99 -24.01 45.31
C TRP A 105 4.16 -24.01 46.58
N ILE A 106 3.06 -24.77 46.58
CA ILE A 106 2.30 -25.11 47.80
C ILE A 106 2.46 -26.60 48.14
N MET A 107 2.78 -26.88 49.40
CA MET A 107 3.01 -28.23 49.91
C MET A 107 1.72 -29.03 50.00
N SER A 108 1.71 -30.29 49.54
CA SER A 108 0.56 -31.18 49.73
C SER A 108 0.52 -31.81 51.13
N GLN A 109 -0.62 -32.41 51.52
CA GLN A 109 -0.80 -33.07 52.83
C GLN A 109 0.29 -34.11 53.16
N GLY A 110 0.76 -34.84 52.14
CA GLY A 110 1.76 -35.91 52.28
C GLY A 110 3.21 -35.43 52.18
N GLY A 111 3.43 -34.14 51.96
CA GLY A 111 4.78 -33.57 51.84
C GLY A 111 5.58 -33.76 53.12
N ARG A 112 6.86 -34.09 52.96
CA ARG A 112 7.90 -33.91 54.00
C ARG A 112 8.63 -32.60 53.74
N THR A 113 9.51 -32.16 54.65
CA THR A 113 10.40 -31.02 54.37
C THR A 113 11.06 -31.24 53.01
N PRO A 114 10.84 -30.34 52.04
CA PRO A 114 11.31 -30.53 50.68
C PRO A 114 12.76 -30.10 50.55
N ASP A 115 13.48 -30.73 49.63
CA ASP A 115 14.68 -30.14 49.03
C ASP A 115 14.36 -29.71 47.59
N ARG A 116 15.24 -28.90 46.98
CA ARG A 116 15.02 -28.38 45.63
C ARG A 116 14.87 -29.47 44.56
N TYR A 117 15.36 -30.69 44.79
CA TYR A 117 15.37 -31.77 43.81
C TYR A 117 14.10 -32.63 43.88
N ASP A 118 13.46 -32.72 45.05
CA ASP A 118 12.29 -33.57 45.27
C ASP A 118 10.94 -32.83 45.40
N LEU A 119 10.96 -31.49 45.37
CA LEU A 119 9.79 -30.60 45.38
C LEU A 119 8.67 -31.03 44.42
N GLY A 120 9.01 -31.39 43.18
CA GLY A 120 8.03 -31.74 42.15
C GLY A 120 7.17 -32.97 42.47
N SER A 121 7.59 -33.80 43.43
CA SER A 121 6.84 -34.97 43.91
C SER A 121 5.99 -34.69 45.15
N LYS A 122 6.23 -33.56 45.84
CA LYS A 122 5.63 -33.23 47.16
C LYS A 122 4.74 -31.99 47.13
N ALA A 123 4.96 -31.08 46.19
CA ALA A 123 4.32 -29.78 46.14
C ALA A 123 3.72 -29.49 44.75
N LEU A 124 2.67 -28.66 44.74
CA LEU A 124 2.05 -28.17 43.51
C LEU A 124 2.71 -26.85 43.11
N PRO A 125 3.36 -26.77 41.93
CA PRO A 125 3.88 -25.51 41.44
C PRO A 125 2.75 -24.56 41.01
N PHE A 126 2.93 -23.27 41.29
CA PHE A 126 1.93 -22.24 40.99
C PHE A 126 1.71 -22.03 39.49
N TYR A 127 2.73 -22.26 38.65
CA TYR A 127 2.58 -22.09 37.19
C TYR A 127 1.51 -23.01 36.58
N LEU A 128 1.11 -24.09 37.26
CA LEU A 128 0.01 -24.94 36.80
C LEU A 128 -1.36 -24.24 36.89
N LEU A 129 -1.46 -23.19 37.70
CA LEU A 129 -2.66 -22.38 37.85
C LEU A 129 -2.80 -21.36 36.71
N ASP A 130 -1.70 -21.06 36.00
CA ASP A 130 -1.63 -19.98 35.00
C ASP A 130 -2.66 -20.15 33.89
N ARG A 131 -2.87 -21.38 33.40
CA ARG A 131 -3.87 -21.63 32.35
C ARG A 131 -5.30 -21.45 32.83
N ALA A 132 -5.60 -21.96 34.02
CA ALA A 132 -6.92 -21.83 34.62
C ALA A 132 -7.23 -20.34 34.91
N LEU A 133 -6.27 -19.59 35.45
CA LEU A 133 -6.41 -18.17 35.78
C LEU A 133 -6.40 -17.28 34.52
N GLY A 134 -5.51 -17.54 33.57
CA GLY A 134 -5.37 -16.76 32.34
C GLY A 134 -6.55 -16.89 31.39
N SER A 135 -7.31 -17.99 31.48
CA SER A 135 -8.56 -18.15 30.73
C SER A 135 -9.59 -17.08 31.13
N SER A 136 -9.63 -16.69 32.41
CA SER A 136 -10.49 -15.62 32.94
C SER A 136 -9.76 -14.27 33.07
N ALA A 137 -8.88 -13.92 32.12
CA ALA A 137 -8.11 -12.66 32.18
C ALA A 137 -9.02 -11.44 32.41
N GLY A 138 -8.66 -10.61 33.39
CA GLY A 138 -9.43 -9.44 33.83
C GLY A 138 -10.46 -9.73 34.94
N SER A 139 -10.78 -11.01 35.18
CA SER A 139 -11.75 -11.46 36.20
C SER A 139 -11.25 -12.67 37.01
N ALA A 140 -9.94 -12.87 37.07
CA ALA A 140 -9.28 -13.95 37.78
C ALA A 140 -8.52 -13.45 39.02
N VAL A 141 -8.76 -14.08 40.18
CA VAL A 141 -8.08 -13.76 41.43
C VAL A 141 -7.43 -14.99 42.07
N LEU A 142 -6.13 -14.92 42.30
CA LEU A 142 -5.37 -15.88 43.10
C LEU A 142 -5.22 -15.35 44.54
N ALA A 143 -5.97 -15.93 45.46
CA ALA A 143 -5.88 -15.63 46.88
C ALA A 143 -4.99 -16.66 47.59
N THR A 144 -3.98 -16.20 48.33
CA THR A 144 -3.06 -17.05 49.08
C THR A 144 -3.02 -16.70 50.55
N ILE A 145 -3.04 -17.72 51.39
CA ILE A 145 -2.90 -17.62 52.84
C ILE A 145 -1.70 -18.49 53.23
N PRO A 146 -0.48 -17.94 53.21
CA PRO A 146 0.71 -18.65 53.66
C PRO A 146 0.58 -19.05 55.13
N SER A 147 1.19 -20.18 55.48
CA SER A 147 1.28 -20.63 56.87
C SER A 147 1.95 -19.56 57.74
N PRO A 148 1.37 -19.21 58.91
CA PRO A 148 2.04 -18.35 59.88
C PRO A 148 3.19 -19.07 60.61
N ARG A 149 3.33 -20.38 60.41
CA ARG A 149 4.38 -21.22 60.99
C ARG A 149 5.34 -21.60 59.86
N PRO A 150 6.54 -21.01 59.78
CA PRO A 150 7.52 -21.37 58.76
C PRO A 150 7.95 -22.83 58.92
N LEU A 151 8.34 -23.44 57.81
CA LEU A 151 9.02 -24.73 57.79
C LEU A 151 10.50 -24.52 58.11
N ASP A 152 11.01 -25.33 59.03
CA ASP A 152 12.42 -25.37 59.38
C ASP A 152 13.18 -26.36 58.48
N GLY A 153 14.49 -26.14 58.33
CA GLY A 153 15.37 -27.08 57.61
C GLY A 153 15.23 -27.06 56.09
N LEU A 154 14.72 -25.96 55.52
CA LEU A 154 14.73 -25.74 54.08
C LEU A 154 16.16 -25.52 53.56
N VAL A 155 16.50 -26.14 52.43
CA VAL A 155 17.77 -25.97 51.72
C VAL A 155 17.47 -25.37 50.36
N ASP A 156 18.08 -24.23 50.05
CA ASP A 156 17.86 -23.45 48.83
C ASP A 156 16.38 -23.07 48.57
N LEU A 157 15.57 -22.99 49.64
CA LEU A 157 14.17 -22.62 49.58
C LEU A 157 13.82 -21.68 50.72
N GLU A 158 12.92 -20.75 50.44
CA GLU A 158 12.42 -19.77 51.40
C GLU A 158 10.94 -19.99 51.71
N ASN A 159 10.53 -19.63 52.93
CA ASN A 159 9.15 -19.69 53.35
C ASN A 159 8.35 -18.51 52.79
N GLY A 160 7.12 -18.78 52.38
CA GLY A 160 6.20 -17.76 51.89
C GLY A 160 6.18 -17.66 50.37
N LEU A 161 5.49 -16.62 49.90
CA LEU A 161 5.27 -16.37 48.49
C LEU A 161 6.50 -15.67 47.88
N GLY A 162 7.08 -16.26 46.84
CA GLY A 162 8.14 -15.62 46.05
C GLY A 162 7.57 -14.76 44.93
N ALA A 163 8.43 -14.37 43.99
CA ALA A 163 7.98 -13.70 42.77
C ALA A 163 7.00 -14.58 41.98
N LEU A 164 5.85 -14.02 41.61
CA LEU A 164 4.84 -14.70 40.80
C LEU A 164 4.83 -14.12 39.38
N ASN A 165 5.09 -14.98 38.39
CA ASN A 165 4.91 -14.64 36.99
C ASN A 165 3.45 -14.89 36.58
N LEU A 166 2.55 -14.03 37.04
CA LEU A 166 1.12 -14.19 36.76
C LEU A 166 0.80 -13.88 35.28
N PRO A 167 -0.15 -14.59 34.66
CA PRO A 167 -0.68 -14.22 33.35
C PRO A 167 -1.25 -12.79 33.35
N GLN A 168 -1.26 -12.14 32.19
CA GLN A 168 -1.90 -10.83 32.07
C GLN A 168 -3.39 -10.91 32.44
N GLY A 169 -3.87 -9.91 33.19
CA GLY A 169 -5.25 -9.86 33.65
C GLY A 169 -5.54 -10.61 34.96
N VAL A 170 -4.56 -11.27 35.58
CA VAL A 170 -4.74 -11.99 36.85
C VAL A 170 -4.31 -11.13 38.03
N THR A 171 -5.15 -11.02 39.05
CA THR A 171 -4.81 -10.35 40.33
C THR A 171 -4.41 -11.39 41.37
N SER A 172 -3.34 -11.15 42.12
CA SER A 172 -2.97 -11.96 43.29
C SER A 172 -3.19 -11.17 44.57
N VAL A 173 -3.69 -11.85 45.60
CA VAL A 173 -3.84 -11.30 46.96
C VAL A 173 -3.28 -12.30 47.98
N SER A 174 -2.33 -11.85 48.79
CA SER A 174 -1.64 -12.68 49.77
C SER A 174 -1.64 -12.05 51.16
N GLY A 175 -1.90 -12.84 52.20
CA GLY A 175 -1.82 -12.37 53.58
C GLY A 175 -2.40 -13.33 54.60
N THR A 176 -2.72 -12.81 55.78
CA THR A 176 -3.42 -13.59 56.81
C THR A 176 -4.85 -13.91 56.36
N SER A 177 -5.44 -14.98 56.91
CA SER A 177 -6.83 -15.34 56.59
C SER A 177 -7.84 -14.21 56.84
N ARG A 178 -7.56 -13.32 57.80
CA ARG A 178 -8.38 -12.14 58.07
C ARG A 178 -8.28 -11.10 56.96
N GLN A 179 -7.07 -10.81 56.49
CA GLN A 179 -6.84 -9.88 55.39
C GLN A 179 -7.47 -10.42 54.10
N VAL A 180 -7.20 -11.69 53.76
CA VAL A 180 -7.76 -12.32 52.55
C VAL A 180 -9.29 -12.38 52.59
N GLN A 181 -9.90 -12.73 53.73
CA GLN A 181 -11.36 -12.70 53.86
C GLN A 181 -11.93 -11.29 53.64
N ARG A 182 -11.29 -10.25 54.20
CA ARG A 182 -11.72 -8.86 53.96
C ARG A 182 -11.58 -8.48 52.49
N ALA A 183 -10.48 -8.88 51.86
CA ALA A 183 -10.21 -8.64 50.44
C ALA A 183 -11.32 -9.25 49.57
N ILE A 184 -11.60 -10.55 49.74
CA ILE A 184 -12.65 -11.24 48.97
C ILE A 184 -14.03 -10.63 49.26
N ASN A 185 -14.33 -10.27 50.51
CA ASN A 185 -15.60 -9.62 50.85
C ASN A 185 -15.76 -8.22 50.25
N ALA A 186 -14.67 -7.47 50.08
CA ALA A 186 -14.67 -6.17 49.43
C ALA A 186 -14.87 -6.34 47.92
N LEU A 187 -14.11 -7.25 47.31
CA LEU A 187 -14.18 -7.58 45.89
C LEU A 187 -15.59 -8.03 45.47
N LEU A 188 -16.26 -8.81 46.30
CA LEU A 188 -17.60 -9.35 46.01
C LEU A 188 -18.75 -8.38 46.30
N ARG A 189 -18.50 -7.11 46.63
CA ARG A 189 -19.58 -6.12 46.70
C ARG A 189 -19.99 -5.72 45.28
N PRO A 190 -21.28 -5.42 45.00
CA PRO A 190 -21.71 -4.97 43.68
C PRO A 190 -20.91 -3.77 43.18
N GLY A 191 -20.48 -3.81 41.91
CA GLY A 191 -19.67 -2.76 41.26
C GLY A 191 -18.23 -2.62 41.76
N SER A 192 -17.75 -3.50 42.66
CA SER A 192 -16.36 -3.44 43.15
C SER A 192 -15.35 -3.90 42.11
N THR A 193 -14.19 -3.26 42.09
CA THR A 193 -13.09 -3.59 41.19
C THR A 193 -11.97 -4.34 41.92
N THR A 194 -10.97 -4.81 41.18
CA THR A 194 -9.80 -5.47 41.79
C THR A 194 -8.93 -4.51 42.62
N ALA A 195 -9.05 -3.19 42.44
CA ALA A 195 -8.42 -2.18 43.29
C ALA A 195 -8.90 -2.22 44.75
N GLU A 196 -10.14 -2.66 45.00
CA GLU A 196 -10.69 -2.77 46.35
C GLU A 196 -9.95 -3.82 47.22
N LEU A 197 -9.24 -4.76 46.60
CA LEU A 197 -8.43 -5.75 47.31
C LEU A 197 -7.33 -5.09 48.15
N ALA A 198 -6.78 -3.97 47.70
CA ALA A 198 -5.72 -3.25 48.41
C ALA A 198 -6.21 -2.64 49.74
N SER A 199 -7.51 -2.37 49.88
CA SER A 199 -8.11 -1.82 51.11
C SER A 199 -8.09 -2.81 52.30
N SER A 200 -7.82 -4.09 52.03
CA SER A 200 -7.86 -5.17 53.02
C SER A 200 -6.62 -5.22 53.93
N GLY A 201 -5.55 -4.54 53.54
CA GLY A 201 -4.21 -4.64 54.14
C GLY A 201 -3.47 -5.92 53.78
N ALA A 202 -3.96 -6.73 52.83
CA ALA A 202 -3.23 -7.81 52.21
C ALA A 202 -2.20 -7.27 51.18
N THR A 203 -1.19 -8.05 50.86
CA THR A 203 -0.31 -7.78 49.72
C THR A 203 -1.07 -8.09 48.44
N VAL A 204 -1.17 -7.14 47.52
CA VAL A 204 -1.84 -7.31 46.22
C VAL A 204 -0.82 -7.09 45.12
N ASP A 205 -0.82 -7.97 44.11
CA ASP A 205 0.10 -7.94 42.98
C ASP A 205 -0.61 -8.36 41.68
N GLY A 206 0.03 -8.15 40.52
CA GLY A 206 -0.51 -8.48 39.20
C GLY A 206 -1.44 -7.39 38.63
N TYR A 207 -2.51 -7.81 37.95
CA TYR A 207 -3.46 -6.90 37.30
C TYR A 207 -4.40 -6.24 38.32
N ILE A 208 -4.25 -4.94 38.56
CA ILE A 208 -5.10 -4.16 39.46
C ILE A 208 -5.88 -3.14 38.62
N SER A 209 -7.20 -3.28 38.54
CA SER A 209 -8.08 -2.37 37.78
C SER A 209 -8.95 -1.54 38.71
N SER A 210 -9.00 -0.23 38.48
CA SER A 210 -9.91 0.71 39.15
C SER A 210 -11.16 1.02 38.33
N THR A 211 -11.22 0.55 37.08
CA THR A 211 -12.29 0.90 36.11
C THR A 211 -13.11 -0.30 35.67
N THR A 212 -12.55 -1.51 35.74
CA THR A 212 -13.24 -2.75 35.40
C THR A 212 -13.85 -3.34 36.66
N ALA A 213 -15.18 -3.36 36.74
CA ALA A 213 -15.88 -4.00 37.85
C ALA A 213 -15.66 -5.53 37.80
N PHE A 214 -15.32 -6.10 38.95
CA PHE A 214 -15.26 -7.55 39.17
C PHE A 214 -16.66 -8.13 39.41
N THR A 215 -17.63 -7.33 39.82
CA THR A 215 -19.02 -7.70 40.06
C THR A 215 -19.95 -6.75 39.30
N VAL A 216 -21.07 -7.27 38.82
CA VAL A 216 -22.09 -6.47 38.14
C VAL A 216 -22.74 -5.51 39.16
N ALA A 217 -22.85 -4.22 38.82
CA ALA A 217 -23.56 -3.25 39.64
C ALA A 217 -25.08 -3.46 39.54
N GLU A 218 -25.82 -3.21 40.61
CA GLU A 218 -27.24 -3.58 40.82
C GLU A 218 -28.25 -2.95 39.82
N ASN A 219 -27.79 -2.20 38.79
CA ASN A 219 -28.63 -1.47 37.83
C ASN A 219 -28.15 -1.47 36.37
N GLU A 220 -27.23 -2.34 35.95
CA GLU A 220 -26.81 -2.40 34.53
C GLU A 220 -27.34 -3.65 33.85
N THR A 221 -27.96 -3.47 32.68
CA THR A 221 -28.59 -4.58 31.96
C THR A 221 -27.53 -5.42 31.23
N PRO A 222 -27.76 -6.74 31.03
CA PRO A 222 -26.80 -7.61 30.34
C PRO A 222 -26.40 -7.15 28.92
N GLU A 223 -27.21 -6.30 28.27
CA GLU A 223 -26.89 -5.70 26.97
C GLU A 223 -25.73 -4.68 27.05
N ASP A 224 -25.63 -3.93 28.16
CA ASP A 224 -24.60 -2.89 28.37
C ASP A 224 -23.20 -3.49 28.61
N ILE A 225 -23.14 -4.65 29.28
CA ILE A 225 -21.89 -5.37 29.57
C ILE A 225 -21.29 -5.96 28.28
N GLY A 226 -22.15 -6.51 27.41
CA GLY A 226 -21.72 -7.04 26.11
C GLY A 226 -21.16 -5.95 25.20
N GLU A 227 -21.74 -4.76 25.22
CA GLU A 227 -21.25 -3.61 24.47
C GLU A 227 -19.88 -3.11 24.97
N LEU A 228 -19.69 -3.00 26.30
CA LEU A 228 -18.41 -2.61 26.91
C LEU A 228 -17.27 -3.58 26.57
N ALA A 229 -17.51 -4.89 26.64
CA ALA A 229 -16.53 -5.90 26.28
C ALA A 229 -16.18 -5.83 24.77
N TYR A 230 -17.20 -5.63 23.93
CA TYR A 230 -17.03 -5.49 22.49
C TYR A 230 -16.26 -4.21 22.13
N TRP A 231 -16.56 -3.09 22.78
CA TRP A 231 -15.85 -1.83 22.62
C TRP A 231 -14.37 -1.93 23.02
N SER A 232 -14.05 -2.63 24.12
CA SER A 232 -12.65 -2.84 24.52
C SER A 232 -11.87 -3.59 23.43
N ALA A 233 -12.44 -4.67 22.89
CA ALA A 233 -11.81 -5.43 21.81
C ALA A 233 -11.63 -4.59 20.54
N VAL A 234 -12.62 -3.76 20.19
CA VAL A 234 -12.57 -2.86 19.03
C VAL A 234 -11.48 -1.80 19.18
N ARG A 235 -11.36 -1.20 20.36
CA ARG A 235 -10.30 -0.23 20.66
C ARG A 235 -8.90 -0.84 20.64
N ASP A 236 -8.76 -2.08 21.11
CA ASP A 236 -7.48 -2.79 21.11
C ASP A 236 -7.03 -3.18 19.69
N ILE A 237 -7.97 -3.47 18.77
CA ILE A 237 -7.69 -3.66 17.35
C ILE A 237 -7.29 -2.33 16.68
N GLY A 238 -8.02 -1.25 16.99
CA GLY A 238 -7.64 0.11 16.60
C GLY A 238 -7.71 0.42 15.11
N THR A 239 -8.43 -0.36 14.30
CA THR A 239 -8.58 -0.13 12.84
C THR A 239 -9.94 0.46 12.48
N PRO A 240 -10.06 1.22 11.37
CA PRO A 240 -11.35 1.73 10.89
C PRO A 240 -12.42 0.63 10.78
N GLU A 241 -12.05 -0.56 10.29
CA GLU A 241 -12.97 -1.69 10.10
C GLU A 241 -13.51 -2.23 11.43
N ALA A 242 -12.70 -2.23 12.48
CA ALA A 242 -13.12 -2.65 13.81
C ALA A 242 -14.12 -1.65 14.40
N TYR A 243 -13.87 -0.36 14.24
CA TYR A 243 -14.79 0.70 14.67
C TYR A 243 -16.09 0.71 13.84
N ASP A 244 -16.04 0.42 12.54
CA ASP A 244 -17.23 0.26 11.69
C ASP A 244 -18.04 -0.98 12.09
N ALA A 245 -17.39 -2.09 12.45
CA ALA A 245 -18.07 -3.27 12.98
C ALA A 245 -18.80 -2.96 14.30
N TYR A 246 -18.21 -2.11 15.15
CA TYR A 246 -18.86 -1.59 16.35
C TYR A 246 -20.10 -0.74 16.02
N LEU A 247 -19.99 0.22 15.11
CA LEU A 247 -21.12 1.08 14.73
C LEU A 247 -22.27 0.30 14.08
N ASN A 248 -21.96 -0.74 13.30
CA ASN A 248 -22.98 -1.61 12.70
C ASN A 248 -23.72 -2.46 13.74
N ARG A 249 -23.01 -2.92 14.79
CA ARG A 249 -23.58 -3.75 15.84
C ARG A 249 -24.31 -2.93 16.91
N TYR A 250 -23.81 -1.73 17.21
CA TYR A 250 -24.36 -0.81 18.20
C TYR A 250 -24.55 0.60 17.61
N PRO A 251 -25.54 0.80 16.71
CA PRO A 251 -25.72 2.08 16.00
C PRO A 251 -26.03 3.27 16.92
N ASN A 252 -26.66 3.00 18.07
CA ASN A 252 -26.95 3.98 19.12
C ASN A 252 -26.22 3.63 20.43
N GLY A 253 -25.08 2.94 20.32
CA GLY A 253 -24.29 2.47 21.46
C GLY A 253 -23.64 3.61 22.24
N LEU A 254 -23.26 3.32 23.48
CA LEU A 254 -22.58 4.21 24.42
C LEU A 254 -21.28 4.82 23.85
N PHE A 255 -20.59 4.11 22.97
CA PHE A 255 -19.33 4.54 22.35
C PHE A 255 -19.45 4.87 20.86
N ALA A 256 -20.67 5.01 20.31
CA ALA A 256 -20.87 5.29 18.89
C ALA A 256 -20.18 6.58 18.43
N GLU A 257 -20.23 7.65 19.23
CA GLU A 257 -19.54 8.90 18.91
C GLU A 257 -18.02 8.74 18.93
N GLN A 258 -17.49 7.97 19.89
CA GLN A 258 -16.05 7.72 20.03
C GLN A 258 -15.52 6.84 18.89
N ALA A 259 -16.27 5.80 18.51
CA ALA A 259 -15.94 4.95 17.37
C ALA A 259 -15.90 5.76 16.07
N ALA A 260 -16.89 6.65 15.85
CA ALA A 260 -16.91 7.52 14.67
C ALA A 260 -15.71 8.48 14.63
N GLN A 261 -15.32 9.06 15.78
CA GLN A 261 -14.12 9.90 15.88
C GLN A 261 -12.82 9.10 15.67
N ALA A 262 -12.75 7.86 16.16
CA ALA A 262 -11.57 7.00 15.97
C ALA A 262 -11.38 6.59 14.51
N ILE A 263 -12.47 6.35 13.75
CA ILE A 263 -12.40 6.15 12.29
C ILE A 263 -11.82 7.39 11.60
N ILE A 264 -12.27 8.58 11.96
CA ILE A 264 -11.75 9.83 11.39
C ILE A 264 -10.25 9.98 11.70
N GLY A 265 -9.82 9.74 12.94
CA GLY A 265 -8.42 9.83 13.34
C GLY A 265 -7.52 8.81 12.63
N THR A 266 -7.94 7.56 12.58
CA THR A 266 -7.19 6.48 11.91
C THR A 266 -7.09 6.68 10.40
N GLU A 267 -8.15 7.18 9.74
CA GLU A 267 -8.11 7.53 8.32
C GLU A 267 -7.20 8.74 8.06
N GLN A 268 -7.19 9.74 8.96
CA GLN A 268 -6.24 10.84 8.89
C GLN A 268 -4.79 10.38 9.03
N ASP A 269 -4.50 9.48 9.97
CA ASP A 269 -3.17 8.89 10.16
C ASP A 269 -2.74 8.06 8.95
N ARG A 270 -3.67 7.28 8.36
CA ARG A 270 -3.46 6.54 7.11
C ARG A 270 -3.14 7.48 5.95
N GLU A 271 -3.95 8.51 5.73
CA GLU A 271 -3.75 9.49 4.66
C GLU A 271 -2.41 10.24 4.84
N ALA A 272 -2.04 10.55 6.09
CA ALA A 272 -0.75 11.13 6.43
C ALA A 272 0.40 10.18 6.10
N ALA A 273 0.31 8.90 6.42
CA ALA A 273 1.32 7.89 6.08
C ALA A 273 1.49 7.73 4.57
N ILE A 274 0.39 7.70 3.81
CA ILE A 274 0.39 7.65 2.34
C ILE A 274 1.10 8.87 1.74
N LYS A 275 0.76 10.08 2.20
CA LYS A 275 1.40 11.33 1.74
C LYS A 275 2.88 11.38 2.13
N GLN A 276 3.22 10.85 3.30
CA GLN A 276 4.59 10.80 3.79
C GLN A 276 5.44 9.85 2.94
N ALA A 277 4.90 8.68 2.55
CA ALA A 277 5.60 7.73 1.68
C ALA A 277 6.03 8.37 0.35
N GLU A 278 5.16 9.16 -0.29
CA GLU A 278 5.53 9.91 -1.52
C GLU A 278 6.55 11.01 -1.24
N THR A 279 6.46 11.66 -0.08
CA THR A 279 7.42 12.70 0.33
C THR A 279 8.81 12.11 0.56
N ASP A 280 8.89 10.90 1.12
CA ASP A 280 10.14 10.17 1.39
C ASP A 280 10.86 9.74 0.10
N LEU A 281 10.16 9.67 -1.03
CA LEU A 281 10.78 9.47 -2.35
C LEU A 281 11.64 10.65 -2.80
N ARG A 282 11.51 11.82 -2.16
CA ARG A 282 12.28 13.04 -2.47
C ARG A 282 12.28 13.37 -3.97
N LEU A 283 11.09 13.31 -4.59
CA LEU A 283 10.91 13.49 -6.02
C LEU A 283 11.22 14.93 -6.44
N ASN A 284 12.34 15.11 -7.14
CA ASN A 284 12.65 16.37 -7.81
C ASN A 284 11.78 16.58 -9.06
N ARG A 285 11.77 17.80 -9.61
CA ARG A 285 10.96 18.16 -10.78
C ARG A 285 11.16 17.21 -11.98
N SER A 286 12.39 16.77 -12.23
CA SER A 286 12.71 15.86 -13.34
C SER A 286 12.07 14.48 -13.14
N LYS A 287 12.16 13.89 -11.94
CA LYS A 287 11.49 12.62 -11.60
C LYS A 287 9.97 12.74 -11.67
N ARG A 288 9.40 13.86 -11.23
CA ARG A 288 7.95 14.12 -11.34
C ARG A 288 7.50 14.17 -12.81
N GLN A 289 8.28 14.85 -13.66
CA GLN A 289 8.01 14.85 -15.10
C GLN A 289 8.10 13.44 -15.68
N GLU A 290 9.08 12.64 -15.27
CA GLU A 290 9.24 11.23 -15.68
C GLU A 290 8.01 10.39 -15.34
N ILE A 291 7.51 10.48 -14.11
CA ILE A 291 6.27 9.82 -13.68
C ILE A 291 5.07 10.24 -14.55
N GLN A 292 4.91 11.55 -14.83
CA GLN A 292 3.85 12.03 -15.70
C GLN A 292 3.97 11.49 -17.13
N ARG A 293 5.18 11.32 -17.70
CA ARG A 293 5.33 10.66 -19.01
C ARG A 293 4.93 9.20 -18.94
N SER A 294 5.38 8.49 -17.90
CA SER A 294 5.09 7.06 -17.72
C SER A 294 3.58 6.83 -17.67
N LEU A 295 2.85 7.65 -16.91
CA LEU A 295 1.39 7.61 -16.87
C LEU A 295 0.78 7.85 -18.25
N ALA A 296 1.20 8.91 -18.96
CA ALA A 296 0.68 9.23 -20.28
C ALA A 296 0.97 8.14 -21.32
N LEU A 297 2.16 7.53 -21.27
CA LEU A 297 2.58 6.43 -22.14
C LEU A 297 1.71 5.18 -21.94
N LEU A 298 1.32 4.93 -20.70
CA LEU A 298 0.43 3.83 -20.32
C LEU A 298 -1.05 4.12 -20.55
N GLY A 299 -1.40 5.34 -21.00
CA GLY A 299 -2.76 5.73 -21.34
C GLY A 299 -3.51 6.49 -20.24
N TYR A 300 -2.87 6.80 -19.11
CA TYR A 300 -3.45 7.60 -18.03
C TYR A 300 -3.10 9.08 -18.21
N ASP A 301 -4.09 9.96 -18.41
CA ASP A 301 -3.87 11.36 -18.78
C ASP A 301 -3.58 12.28 -17.57
N PRO A 302 -2.34 12.76 -17.35
CA PRO A 302 -2.03 13.72 -16.29
C PRO A 302 -2.43 15.17 -16.64
N ARG A 303 -2.96 15.43 -17.85
CA ARG A 303 -3.24 16.77 -18.41
C ARG A 303 -2.03 17.71 -18.44
N GLY A 304 -0.86 17.16 -18.74
CA GLY A 304 0.39 17.90 -18.88
C GLY A 304 1.58 17.22 -18.18
N ILE A 305 2.78 17.54 -18.64
CA ILE A 305 4.05 17.06 -18.08
C ILE A 305 4.89 18.28 -17.69
N ASP A 306 4.56 18.85 -16.55
CA ASP A 306 5.12 20.09 -16.02
C ASP A 306 6.01 19.87 -14.77
N GLY A 307 5.94 18.67 -14.20
CA GLY A 307 6.59 18.28 -12.95
C GLY A 307 5.80 18.65 -11.70
N VAL A 308 4.55 19.09 -11.86
CA VAL A 308 3.65 19.49 -10.77
C VAL A 308 2.55 18.45 -10.63
N PHE A 309 2.43 17.86 -9.43
CA PHE A 309 1.40 16.86 -9.15
C PHE A 309 0.10 17.53 -8.74
N GLY A 310 -0.64 18.03 -9.73
CA GLY A 310 -1.98 18.58 -9.55
C GLY A 310 -3.10 17.53 -9.54
N PRO A 311 -4.38 17.95 -9.46
CA PRO A 311 -5.53 17.05 -9.40
C PRO A 311 -5.64 16.08 -10.59
N ALA A 312 -5.18 16.49 -11.78
CA ALA A 312 -5.19 15.62 -12.95
C ALA A 312 -4.17 14.48 -12.82
N THR A 313 -2.92 14.77 -12.44
CA THR A 313 -1.89 13.76 -12.15
C THR A 313 -2.34 12.81 -11.04
N ARG A 314 -2.98 13.31 -9.97
CA ARG A 314 -3.53 12.46 -8.90
C ARG A 314 -4.54 11.45 -9.42
N ARG A 315 -5.50 11.89 -10.24
CA ARG A 315 -6.47 10.99 -10.87
C ARG A 315 -5.83 9.97 -11.82
N ALA A 316 -4.79 10.37 -12.54
CA ALA A 316 -4.05 9.44 -13.39
C ALA A 316 -3.34 8.35 -12.57
N ILE A 317 -2.76 8.71 -11.41
CA ILE A 317 -2.16 7.76 -10.47
C ILE A 317 -3.24 6.82 -9.89
N VAL A 318 -4.39 7.36 -9.47
CA VAL A 318 -5.54 6.56 -8.98
C VAL A 318 -5.95 5.52 -10.02
N ALA A 319 -6.20 5.94 -11.27
CA ALA A 319 -6.60 5.02 -12.34
C ALA A 319 -5.55 3.94 -12.60
N TRP A 320 -4.26 4.30 -12.59
CA TRP A 320 -3.17 3.33 -12.71
C TRP A 320 -3.13 2.35 -11.52
N GLN A 321 -3.35 2.82 -10.29
CA GLN A 321 -3.42 1.96 -9.10
C GLN A 321 -4.60 0.96 -9.20
N GLU A 322 -5.79 1.43 -9.61
CA GLU A 322 -6.97 0.60 -9.80
C GLU A 322 -6.71 -0.53 -10.80
N ASP A 323 -6.16 -0.20 -11.98
CA ASP A 323 -5.86 -1.17 -13.05
C ASP A 323 -4.79 -2.19 -12.63
N ASN A 324 -3.92 -1.82 -11.67
CA ASN A 324 -2.89 -2.70 -11.11
C ASN A 324 -3.32 -3.41 -9.82
N ARG A 325 -4.60 -3.30 -9.41
CA ARG A 325 -5.15 -3.88 -8.17
C ARG A 325 -4.43 -3.43 -6.90
N LEU A 326 -3.95 -2.19 -6.93
CA LEU A 326 -3.38 -1.49 -5.79
C LEU A 326 -4.45 -0.62 -5.12
N GLU A 327 -4.17 -0.14 -3.91
CA GLU A 327 -5.07 0.78 -3.23
C GLU A 327 -5.11 2.15 -3.95
N PRO A 328 -6.29 2.66 -4.35
CA PRO A 328 -6.41 3.80 -5.26
C PRO A 328 -6.42 5.16 -4.55
N HIS A 329 -5.29 5.53 -3.93
CA HIS A 329 -5.16 6.76 -3.13
C HIS A 329 -4.47 7.95 -3.86
N GLY A 330 -3.88 7.74 -5.04
CA GLY A 330 -3.34 8.81 -5.89
C GLY A 330 -1.95 9.34 -5.49
N PHE A 331 -1.26 8.66 -4.58
CA PHE A 331 0.12 8.93 -4.18
C PHE A 331 0.97 7.69 -4.45
N LEU A 332 2.26 7.87 -4.70
CA LEU A 332 3.16 6.75 -5.01
C LEU A 332 4.09 6.46 -3.84
N ASP A 333 4.26 5.18 -3.51
CA ASP A 333 5.38 4.69 -2.70
C ASP A 333 6.54 4.20 -3.59
N ARG A 334 7.59 3.64 -2.97
CA ARG A 334 8.81 3.22 -3.69
C ARG A 334 8.54 2.04 -4.61
N ASP A 335 7.78 1.06 -4.15
CA ASP A 335 7.53 -0.17 -4.90
C ASP A 335 6.57 0.11 -6.07
N GLN A 336 5.57 0.95 -5.82
CA GLN A 336 4.66 1.45 -6.85
C GLN A 336 5.40 2.27 -7.91
N LEU A 337 6.33 3.14 -7.51
CA LEU A 337 7.14 3.89 -8.46
C LEU A 337 7.99 2.97 -9.33
N SER A 338 8.66 1.98 -8.73
CA SER A 338 9.44 0.98 -9.48
C SER A 338 8.57 0.22 -10.48
N LEU A 339 7.40 -0.27 -10.05
CA LEU A 339 6.45 -0.95 -10.94
C LEU A 339 6.00 -0.06 -12.10
N LEU A 340 5.59 1.18 -11.83
CA LEU A 340 5.17 2.14 -12.85
C LEU A 340 6.27 2.35 -13.90
N THR A 341 7.51 2.55 -13.46
CA THR A 341 8.65 2.76 -14.36
C THR A 341 8.95 1.53 -15.22
N GLU A 342 8.85 0.33 -14.65
CA GLU A 342 9.12 -0.92 -15.36
C GLU A 342 8.05 -1.21 -16.43
N VAL A 343 6.78 -1.02 -16.10
CA VAL A 343 5.67 -1.23 -17.04
C VAL A 343 5.72 -0.19 -18.16
N ALA A 344 6.04 1.07 -17.84
CA ALA A 344 6.26 2.11 -18.82
C ALA A 344 7.44 1.80 -19.76
N ALA A 345 8.57 1.33 -19.22
CA ALA A 345 9.73 0.96 -20.03
C ALA A 345 9.43 -0.19 -21.00
N ARG A 346 8.65 -1.19 -20.58
CA ARG A 346 8.18 -2.27 -21.47
C ARG A 346 7.29 -1.72 -22.58
N ARG A 347 6.35 -0.84 -22.24
CA ARG A 347 5.45 -0.23 -23.23
C ARG A 347 6.18 0.64 -24.24
N ALA A 348 7.20 1.38 -23.79
CA ALA A 348 8.09 2.16 -24.65
C ALA A 348 8.78 1.28 -25.69
N ALA A 349 9.43 0.20 -25.24
CA ALA A 349 10.14 -0.74 -26.11
C ALA A 349 9.21 -1.39 -27.16
N GLU A 350 7.98 -1.77 -26.77
CA GLU A 350 6.99 -2.30 -27.72
C GLU A 350 6.64 -1.30 -28.83
N LEU A 351 6.40 -0.04 -28.45
CA LEU A 351 6.05 1.01 -29.41
C LEU A 351 7.23 1.37 -30.32
N GLU A 352 8.46 1.33 -29.80
CA GLU A 352 9.67 1.54 -30.59
C GLU A 352 9.87 0.41 -31.62
N GLU A 353 9.70 -0.85 -31.22
CA GLU A 353 9.73 -1.99 -32.14
C GLU A 353 8.65 -1.89 -33.22
N GLU A 354 7.43 -1.50 -32.84
CA GLU A 354 6.34 -1.31 -33.79
C GLU A 354 6.65 -0.18 -34.78
N ALA A 355 7.14 0.96 -34.30
CA ALA A 355 7.55 2.08 -35.14
C ALA A 355 8.68 1.70 -36.08
N ARG A 356 9.68 0.94 -35.60
CA ARG A 356 10.78 0.42 -36.41
C ARG A 356 10.27 -0.51 -37.52
N ARG A 357 9.36 -1.43 -37.18
CA ARG A 357 8.74 -2.34 -38.18
C ARG A 357 7.98 -1.56 -39.25
N ARG A 358 7.16 -0.59 -38.85
CA ARG A 358 6.41 0.26 -39.79
C ARG A 358 7.35 1.04 -40.71
N ARG A 359 8.41 1.62 -40.16
CA ARG A 359 9.46 2.30 -40.91
C ARG A 359 10.12 1.36 -41.92
N LEU A 360 10.59 0.19 -41.50
CA LEU A 360 11.23 -0.77 -42.40
C LEU A 360 10.30 -1.19 -43.55
N VAL A 361 8.99 -1.29 -43.29
CA VAL A 361 7.99 -1.55 -44.34
C VAL A 361 7.87 -0.37 -45.32
N GLU A 362 7.83 0.87 -44.83
CA GLU A 362 7.78 2.05 -45.69
C GLU A 362 9.08 2.24 -46.50
N GLU A 363 10.25 2.05 -45.88
CA GLU A 363 11.54 2.10 -46.56
C GLU A 363 11.68 0.99 -47.61
N ALA A 364 11.16 -0.21 -47.33
CA ALA A 364 11.10 -1.28 -48.32
C ALA A 364 10.17 -0.94 -49.50
N ARG A 365 9.04 -0.27 -49.24
CA ARG A 365 8.12 0.22 -50.28
C ARG A 365 8.75 1.31 -51.13
N ASP A 366 9.43 2.27 -50.50
CA ASP A 366 10.19 3.33 -51.19
C ASP A 366 11.26 2.73 -52.11
N ARG A 367 12.12 1.83 -51.59
CA ARG A 367 13.11 1.11 -52.40
C ARG A 367 12.51 0.29 -53.53
N ALA A 368 11.41 -0.41 -53.28
CA ALA A 368 10.73 -1.18 -54.31
C ALA A 368 10.15 -0.28 -55.40
N TYR A 369 9.58 0.86 -55.02
CA TYR A 369 9.06 1.85 -55.94
C TYR A 369 10.17 2.47 -56.78
N TRP A 370 11.26 2.92 -56.15
CA TRP A 370 12.47 3.41 -56.84
C TRP A 370 13.02 2.41 -57.87
N ASN A 371 13.13 1.13 -57.50
CA ASN A 371 13.58 0.08 -58.42
C ASN A 371 12.60 -0.19 -59.57
N ALA A 372 11.30 0.05 -59.37
CA ALA A 372 10.25 -0.25 -60.35
C ALA A 372 9.99 0.91 -61.33
N THR A 373 9.97 2.16 -60.86
CA THR A 373 9.89 3.35 -61.71
C THR A 373 11.22 3.65 -62.40
N GLY A 374 12.31 3.15 -61.82
CA GLY A 374 13.54 2.87 -62.55
C GLY A 374 14.56 4.00 -62.56
N ILE A 375 15.81 3.57 -62.41
CA ILE A 375 17.00 4.24 -62.95
C ILE A 375 16.99 4.03 -64.48
N THR A 376 15.95 4.51 -65.16
CA THR A 376 15.91 4.57 -66.65
C THR A 376 16.76 5.73 -67.16
N GLY A 377 17.10 6.67 -66.27
CA GLY A 377 17.73 7.93 -66.64
C GLY A 377 16.77 8.82 -67.43
N LEU A 378 15.46 8.78 -67.13
CA LEU A 378 14.49 9.72 -67.69
C LEU A 378 14.00 10.67 -66.61
N GLU A 379 13.87 11.94 -66.96
CA GLU A 379 13.44 13.00 -66.05
C GLU A 379 12.02 12.80 -65.49
N GLU A 380 11.10 12.26 -66.29
CA GLU A 380 9.73 11.97 -65.88
C GLU A 380 9.67 10.97 -64.71
N ASP A 381 10.57 9.98 -64.69
CA ASP A 381 10.61 8.95 -63.64
C ASP A 381 11.13 9.53 -62.30
N TYR A 382 12.10 10.45 -62.34
CA TYR A 382 12.55 11.19 -61.15
C TYR A 382 11.44 12.09 -60.59
N ARG A 383 10.67 12.77 -61.44
CA ARG A 383 9.52 13.57 -61.00
C ARG A 383 8.42 12.70 -60.37
N LEU A 384 8.11 11.56 -60.99
CA LEU A 384 7.10 10.62 -60.48
C LEU A 384 7.50 10.01 -59.12
N TYR A 385 8.80 9.81 -58.89
CA TYR A 385 9.32 9.42 -57.58
C TYR A 385 9.11 10.52 -56.53
N LEU A 386 9.51 11.76 -56.84
CA LEU A 386 9.40 12.89 -55.90
C LEU A 386 7.95 13.25 -55.56
N ASP A 387 7.01 13.05 -56.48
CA ASP A 387 5.58 13.23 -56.20
C ASP A 387 5.07 12.24 -55.13
N ARG A 388 5.50 10.98 -55.23
CA ARG A 388 5.10 9.90 -54.33
C ARG A 388 5.86 9.90 -53.00
N TYR A 389 7.16 10.17 -53.06
CA TYR A 389 8.12 10.13 -51.96
C TYR A 389 8.98 11.40 -51.93
N PRO A 390 8.39 12.58 -51.65
CA PRO A 390 9.11 13.87 -51.67
C PRO A 390 10.23 13.94 -50.64
N ASP A 391 10.07 13.21 -49.54
CA ASP A 391 11.09 12.98 -48.53
C ASP A 391 11.45 11.49 -48.49
N GLY A 392 11.60 10.82 -49.62
CA GLY A 392 12.05 9.42 -49.69
C GLY A 392 13.57 9.26 -49.52
N ILE A 393 14.05 8.02 -49.46
CA ILE A 393 15.48 7.67 -49.36
C ILE A 393 16.27 8.16 -50.59
N PHE A 394 15.63 8.21 -51.76
CA PHE A 394 16.25 8.58 -53.04
C PHE A 394 15.86 9.98 -53.51
N ALA A 395 15.23 10.80 -52.64
CA ALA A 395 14.73 12.11 -53.03
C ALA A 395 15.85 13.04 -53.49
N ASP A 396 17.02 13.01 -52.84
CA ASP A 396 18.15 13.85 -53.23
C ASP A 396 18.71 13.42 -54.60
N ILE A 397 18.84 12.10 -54.84
CA ILE A 397 19.29 11.55 -56.14
C ILE A 397 18.31 11.93 -57.27
N ALA A 398 17.00 11.86 -57.01
CA ALA A 398 16.00 12.25 -57.99
C ALA A 398 16.08 13.74 -58.36
N ARG A 399 16.33 14.61 -57.38
CA ARG A 399 16.50 16.05 -57.62
C ARG A 399 17.75 16.35 -58.44
N ASP A 400 18.87 15.73 -58.09
CA ASP A 400 20.13 15.90 -58.83
C ASP A 400 19.98 15.43 -60.28
N GLY A 401 19.32 14.29 -60.50
CA GLY A 401 19.05 13.77 -61.84
C GLY A 401 18.20 14.71 -62.71
N ILE A 402 17.20 15.37 -62.13
CA ILE A 402 16.40 16.39 -62.85
C ILE A 402 17.27 17.60 -63.22
N ALA A 403 18.13 18.06 -62.31
CA ALA A 403 19.00 19.20 -62.55
C ALA A 403 19.96 18.99 -63.73
N ASP A 404 20.48 17.77 -63.91
CA ASP A 404 21.34 17.42 -65.05
C ASP A 404 20.59 17.52 -66.39
N PHE A 405 19.35 17.03 -66.48
CA PHE A 405 18.52 17.17 -67.70
C PHE A 405 18.18 18.62 -68.03
N GLU A 406 17.93 19.43 -67.01
CA GLU A 406 17.69 20.87 -67.19
C GLU A 406 18.93 21.58 -67.73
N ALA A 407 20.12 21.19 -67.29
CA ALA A 407 21.38 21.73 -67.79
C ALA A 407 21.66 21.35 -69.26
N GLU A 408 21.32 20.13 -69.68
CA GLU A 408 21.44 19.69 -71.07
C GLU A 408 20.47 20.43 -72.00
N ARG A 409 19.19 20.56 -71.62
CA ARG A 409 18.19 21.33 -72.41
C ARG A 409 18.61 22.78 -72.61
N ARG A 410 19.29 23.36 -71.61
CA ARG A 410 19.87 24.71 -71.69
C ARG A 410 20.94 24.85 -72.76
N ALA A 411 21.66 23.78 -73.08
CA ALA A 411 22.70 23.80 -74.10
C ALA A 411 22.14 23.81 -75.54
N GLU A 412 20.93 23.29 -75.76
CA GLU A 412 20.38 23.02 -77.11
C GLU A 412 19.54 24.17 -77.72
N LEU A 413 19.26 25.23 -76.96
CA LEU A 413 18.25 26.23 -77.36
C LEU A 413 18.76 27.40 -78.21
N SER A 414 17.87 27.90 -79.08
CA SER A 414 18.11 29.09 -79.91
C SER A 414 18.26 30.36 -79.04
N GLY A 415 19.15 31.27 -79.45
CA GLY A 415 19.61 32.40 -78.62
C GLY A 415 18.54 33.38 -78.12
N ARG A 416 17.29 33.35 -78.63
CA ARG A 416 16.19 34.21 -78.14
C ARG A 416 15.43 33.60 -76.96
N GLU A 417 15.06 32.33 -77.04
CA GLU A 417 14.44 31.60 -75.91
C GLU A 417 15.47 31.45 -74.79
N ARG A 418 16.72 31.13 -75.12
CA ARG A 418 17.82 31.11 -74.15
C ARG A 418 18.01 32.46 -73.47
N ALA A 419 18.00 33.58 -74.19
CA ALA A 419 18.12 34.91 -73.57
C ALA A 419 16.87 35.33 -72.78
N ALA A 420 15.69 34.78 -73.08
CA ALA A 420 14.50 34.99 -72.27
C ALA A 420 14.57 34.16 -70.98
N TRP A 421 14.99 32.90 -71.09
CA TRP A 421 15.27 32.02 -69.96
C TRP A 421 16.37 32.57 -69.05
N ASP A 422 17.53 32.96 -69.60
CA ASP A 422 18.65 33.53 -68.85
C ASP A 422 18.23 34.79 -68.09
N ARG A 423 17.27 35.57 -68.62
CA ARG A 423 16.69 36.73 -67.92
C ARG A 423 15.75 36.31 -66.79
N ALA A 424 14.89 35.32 -67.03
CA ALA A 424 14.00 34.80 -66.00
C ALA A 424 14.79 34.15 -64.85
N GLU A 425 15.84 33.40 -65.17
CA GLU A 425 16.77 32.79 -64.21
C GLU A 425 17.62 33.83 -63.49
N ALA A 426 18.03 34.93 -64.16
CA ALA A 426 18.77 36.01 -63.52
C ALA A 426 17.92 36.82 -62.52
N ASP A 427 16.63 37.00 -62.80
CA ASP A 427 15.70 37.67 -61.88
C ASP A 427 15.18 36.73 -60.78
N ASN A 428 15.05 35.44 -61.11
CA ASN A 428 14.62 34.35 -60.24
C ASN A 428 13.37 34.70 -59.41
N SER A 429 12.35 35.26 -60.07
CA SER A 429 11.09 35.64 -59.45
C SER A 429 9.91 34.91 -60.09
N ILE A 430 8.84 34.70 -59.32
CA ILE A 430 7.59 34.09 -59.82
C ILE A 430 7.11 34.84 -61.07
N ALA A 431 7.11 36.19 -61.02
CA ALA A 431 6.70 37.03 -62.13
C ALA A 431 7.58 36.85 -63.39
N ALA A 432 8.90 36.71 -63.24
CA ALA A 432 9.79 36.54 -64.39
C ALA A 432 9.63 35.17 -65.06
N TYR A 433 9.33 34.11 -64.29
CA TYR A 433 9.01 32.80 -64.84
C TYR A 433 7.58 32.74 -65.43
N GLU A 434 6.62 33.45 -64.84
CA GLU A 434 5.26 33.63 -65.42
C GLU A 434 5.33 34.36 -66.77
N ASP A 435 6.12 35.43 -66.86
CA ASP A 435 6.37 36.17 -68.10
C ASP A 435 7.06 35.28 -69.14
N PHE A 436 8.05 34.47 -68.73
CA PHE A 436 8.68 33.49 -69.62
C PHE A 436 7.67 32.46 -70.15
N LEU A 437 6.78 31.94 -69.30
CA LEU A 437 5.72 31.00 -69.68
C LEU A 437 4.67 31.63 -70.59
N ALA A 438 4.42 32.94 -70.46
CA ALA A 438 3.53 33.67 -71.36
C ALA A 438 4.12 33.79 -72.78
N ASP A 439 5.43 34.02 -72.89
CA ASP A 439 6.14 34.14 -74.17
C ASP A 439 6.46 32.79 -74.82
N TYR A 440 6.72 31.75 -74.00
CA TYR A 440 7.11 30.40 -74.43
C TYR A 440 6.31 29.30 -73.69
N PRO A 441 4.97 29.22 -73.87
CA PRO A 441 4.11 28.31 -73.10
C PRO A 441 4.39 26.82 -73.35
N ASP A 442 4.86 26.48 -74.56
CA ASP A 442 5.29 25.14 -74.96
C ASP A 442 6.82 25.07 -75.18
N GLY A 443 7.56 26.04 -74.62
CA GLY A 443 9.03 26.12 -74.73
C GLY A 443 9.73 24.95 -74.03
N ALA A 444 10.99 24.71 -74.36
CA ALA A 444 11.73 23.58 -73.79
C ALA A 444 11.93 23.71 -72.28
N PHE A 445 11.90 24.95 -71.76
CA PHE A 445 11.94 25.24 -70.32
C PHE A 445 10.57 25.48 -69.70
N ALA A 446 9.44 25.28 -70.40
CA ALA A 446 8.13 25.56 -69.83
C ALA A 446 7.87 24.74 -68.55
N GLU A 447 8.18 23.44 -68.57
CA GLU A 447 8.05 22.59 -67.36
C GLU A 447 9.07 22.98 -66.26
N THR A 448 10.26 23.41 -66.66
CA THR A 448 11.26 23.94 -65.72
C THR A 448 10.80 25.24 -65.08
N ALA A 449 10.22 26.17 -65.85
CA ALA A 449 9.66 27.43 -65.35
C ALA A 449 8.50 27.18 -64.38
N LYS A 450 7.59 26.26 -64.70
CA LYS A 450 6.52 25.83 -63.77
C LYS A 450 7.09 25.23 -62.49
N THR A 451 8.13 24.40 -62.61
CA THR A 451 8.84 23.83 -61.46
C THR A 451 9.48 24.94 -60.62
N ARG A 452 10.14 25.92 -61.24
CA ARG A 452 10.75 27.07 -60.54
C ARG A 452 9.72 27.95 -59.84
N ILE A 453 8.56 28.18 -60.46
CA ILE A 453 7.44 28.89 -59.80
C ILE A 453 7.01 28.12 -58.56
N ALA A 454 6.77 26.81 -58.67
CA ALA A 454 6.39 25.98 -57.53
C ALA A 454 7.46 25.98 -56.42
N GLU A 455 8.75 25.91 -56.79
CA GLU A 455 9.87 26.01 -55.85
C GLU A 455 9.92 27.36 -55.14
N LEU A 456 9.77 28.47 -55.87
CA LEU A 456 9.77 29.82 -55.31
C LEU A 456 8.53 30.09 -54.45
N GLU A 457 7.38 29.52 -54.80
CA GLU A 457 6.17 29.56 -53.97
C GLU A 457 6.37 28.77 -52.66
N GLU A 458 7.02 27.60 -52.72
CA GLU A 458 7.39 26.84 -51.53
C GLU A 458 8.48 27.54 -50.71
N GLU A 459 9.43 28.23 -51.35
CA GLU A 459 10.44 29.01 -50.66
C GLU A 459 9.81 30.21 -49.94
N ALA A 460 8.93 30.96 -50.62
CA ALA A 460 8.15 32.04 -50.02
C ALA A 460 7.28 31.54 -48.86
N ARG A 461 6.66 30.37 -49.02
CA ARG A 461 5.90 29.70 -47.94
C ARG A 461 6.81 29.27 -46.80
N SER A 462 7.98 28.73 -47.10
CA SER A 462 8.99 28.31 -46.12
C SER A 462 9.53 29.51 -45.34
N GLU A 463 9.73 30.65 -46.00
CA GLU A 463 10.13 31.90 -45.36
C GLU A 463 9.02 32.48 -44.48
N GLN A 464 7.77 32.42 -44.93
CA GLN A 464 6.61 32.75 -44.08
C GLN A 464 6.52 31.84 -42.85
N LEU A 465 6.70 30.52 -43.01
CA LEU A 465 6.74 29.57 -41.91
C LEU A 465 7.92 29.86 -40.96
N ARG A 466 9.09 30.24 -41.50
CA ARG A 466 10.25 30.67 -40.71
C ARG A 466 9.96 31.94 -39.91
N ALA A 467 9.30 32.92 -40.51
CA ALA A 467 8.90 34.14 -39.83
C ALA A 467 7.86 33.86 -38.73
N GLN A 468 6.93 32.94 -38.98
CA GLN A 468 5.85 32.59 -38.07
C GLN A 468 6.29 31.68 -36.92
N PHE A 469 7.14 30.69 -37.19
CA PHE A 469 7.52 29.62 -36.24
C PHE A 469 9.01 29.63 -35.85
N GLY A 470 9.87 30.37 -36.54
CA GLY A 470 11.30 30.46 -36.19
C GLY A 470 11.53 31.13 -34.84
N ALA A 471 10.69 32.09 -34.44
CA ALA A 471 10.76 32.72 -33.12
C ALA A 471 10.37 31.75 -31.99
N THR A 472 9.34 30.93 -32.20
CA THR A 472 8.92 29.91 -31.23
C THR A 472 9.94 28.78 -31.13
N GLU A 473 10.52 28.35 -32.24
CA GLU A 473 11.63 27.39 -32.24
C GLU A 473 12.87 27.94 -31.53
N ASN A 474 13.27 29.18 -31.78
CA ASN A 474 14.39 29.80 -31.07
C ASN A 474 14.14 29.97 -29.56
N ALA A 475 12.87 30.09 -29.14
CA ALA A 475 12.52 30.13 -27.73
C ALA A 475 12.66 28.74 -27.06
N VAL A 476 12.37 27.67 -27.81
CA VAL A 476 12.31 26.29 -27.30
C VAL A 476 13.64 25.54 -27.49
N ALA A 477 14.35 25.78 -28.59
CA ALA A 477 15.66 25.23 -28.95
C ALA A 477 16.74 26.34 -28.97
N ARG A 478 16.80 27.14 -27.89
CA ARG A 478 17.65 28.34 -27.76
C ARG A 478 19.16 28.05 -27.77
N ASN A 479 19.57 26.89 -27.27
CA ASN A 479 20.98 26.51 -27.12
C ASN A 479 21.38 25.49 -28.21
N SER A 480 22.58 25.64 -28.76
CA SER A 480 23.21 24.64 -29.66
C SER A 480 23.21 23.24 -29.04
N ALA A 481 23.45 23.10 -27.73
CA ALA A 481 23.35 21.82 -27.04
C ALA A 481 21.94 21.20 -27.10
N THR A 482 20.89 22.03 -27.09
CA THR A 482 19.51 21.56 -27.23
C THR A 482 19.20 21.12 -28.66
N ARG A 483 19.78 21.80 -29.65
CA ARG A 483 19.64 21.44 -31.08
C ARG A 483 20.34 20.12 -31.40
N LEU A 484 21.56 19.92 -30.88
CA LEU A 484 22.26 18.65 -30.94
C LEU A 484 21.47 17.49 -30.30
N LEU A 485 20.81 17.75 -29.16
CA LEU A 485 19.95 16.75 -28.52
C LEU A 485 18.72 16.41 -29.38
N ILE A 486 18.14 17.38 -30.06
CA ILE A 486 17.01 17.19 -30.96
C ILE A 486 17.41 16.36 -32.17
N GLU A 487 18.49 16.74 -32.86
CA GLU A 487 19.03 15.99 -34.00
C GLU A 487 19.47 14.59 -33.56
N GLY A 488 20.21 14.47 -32.47
CA GLY A 488 20.59 13.18 -31.90
C GLY A 488 19.36 12.32 -31.56
N ARG A 489 18.26 12.94 -31.11
CA ARG A 489 17.00 12.22 -30.86
C ARG A 489 16.27 11.84 -32.13
N LEU A 490 16.18 12.73 -33.12
CA LEU A 490 15.61 12.42 -34.42
C LEU A 490 16.40 11.28 -35.09
N SER A 491 17.73 11.30 -34.99
CA SER A 491 18.63 10.25 -35.45
C SER A 491 18.41 8.94 -34.69
N GLY A 492 18.31 8.97 -33.36
CA GLY A 492 17.99 7.78 -32.55
C GLY A 492 16.61 7.20 -32.83
N LEU A 493 15.65 8.03 -33.24
CA LEU A 493 14.33 7.61 -33.74
C LEU A 493 14.38 7.13 -35.20
N GLY A 494 15.56 7.16 -35.83
CA GLY A 494 15.84 6.79 -37.21
C GLY A 494 15.42 7.83 -38.24
N LEU A 495 14.88 8.99 -37.86
CA LEU A 495 14.24 9.96 -38.78
C LEU A 495 15.23 10.70 -39.69
N ASP A 496 16.52 10.40 -39.52
CA ASP A 496 17.64 10.84 -40.35
C ASP A 496 17.67 12.35 -40.58
N PRO A 497 18.04 13.12 -39.54
CA PRO A 497 18.21 14.56 -39.67
C PRO A 497 19.48 14.95 -40.45
N GLY A 498 20.28 13.99 -40.92
CA GLY A 498 21.61 14.26 -41.46
C GLY A 498 22.69 14.34 -40.37
N THR A 499 23.68 15.21 -40.56
CA THR A 499 24.79 15.40 -39.62
C THR A 499 24.28 16.03 -38.32
N VAL A 500 24.66 15.46 -37.17
CA VAL A 500 24.28 15.98 -35.85
C VAL A 500 25.30 17.06 -35.44
N ASP A 501 25.10 18.28 -35.90
CA ASP A 501 25.97 19.44 -35.69
C ASP A 501 25.29 20.62 -34.98
N GLY A 502 23.99 20.53 -34.74
CA GLY A 502 23.17 21.53 -34.05
C GLY A 502 22.67 22.63 -34.98
N GLU A 503 22.88 22.50 -36.29
CA GLU A 503 22.32 23.35 -37.32
C GLU A 503 21.09 22.69 -37.96
N PHE A 504 19.92 23.31 -37.79
CA PHE A 504 18.68 22.78 -38.38
C PHE A 504 18.58 23.11 -39.87
N ASP A 505 19.34 22.34 -40.64
CA ASP A 505 19.42 22.34 -42.09
C ASP A 505 18.19 21.68 -42.76
N ALA A 506 18.17 21.63 -44.09
CA ALA A 506 17.05 21.07 -44.85
C ALA A 506 16.74 19.62 -44.47
N SER A 507 17.77 18.82 -44.17
CA SER A 507 17.65 17.42 -43.73
C SER A 507 16.96 17.32 -42.38
N THR A 508 17.36 18.16 -41.42
CA THR A 508 16.75 18.25 -40.10
C THR A 508 15.30 18.73 -40.18
N ARG A 509 14.99 19.71 -41.05
CA ARG A 509 13.60 20.15 -41.29
C ARG A 509 12.70 19.03 -41.81
N ARG A 510 13.21 18.21 -42.74
CA ARG A 510 12.50 17.02 -43.22
C ARG A 510 12.27 16.02 -42.09
N ALA A 511 13.29 15.74 -41.29
CA ALA A 511 13.17 14.85 -40.13
C ALA A 511 12.13 15.34 -39.11
N ILE A 512 12.06 16.66 -38.85
CA ILE A 512 11.05 17.26 -37.97
C ILE A 512 9.65 17.13 -38.57
N ARG A 513 9.45 17.37 -39.88
CA ARG A 513 8.15 17.17 -40.53
C ARG A 513 7.69 15.72 -40.47
N ARG A 514 8.60 14.78 -40.73
CA ARG A 514 8.33 13.33 -40.59
C ARG A 514 7.93 12.99 -39.15
N PHE A 515 8.63 13.53 -38.16
CA PHE A 515 8.28 13.37 -36.75
C PHE A 515 6.88 13.90 -36.43
N GLN A 516 6.59 15.15 -36.81
CA GLN A 516 5.31 15.81 -36.55
C GLN A 516 4.16 15.04 -37.18
N LYS A 517 4.31 14.64 -38.45
CA LYS A 517 3.33 13.83 -39.18
C LYS A 517 3.10 12.49 -38.49
N ALA A 518 4.17 11.78 -38.12
CA ALA A 518 4.08 10.49 -37.43
C ALA A 518 3.41 10.57 -36.05
N ARG A 519 3.44 11.75 -35.40
CA ARG A 519 2.87 11.99 -34.08
C ARG A 519 1.56 12.78 -34.10
N GLY A 520 0.96 13.01 -35.27
CA GLY A 520 -0.29 13.75 -35.43
C GLY A 520 -0.21 15.19 -34.93
N LEU A 521 0.96 15.82 -35.08
CA LEU A 521 1.20 17.23 -34.74
C LEU A 521 1.02 18.11 -35.98
N ASN A 522 0.93 19.43 -35.76
CA ASN A 522 0.95 20.38 -36.87
C ASN A 522 2.29 20.27 -37.61
N VAL A 523 2.25 20.00 -38.92
CA VAL A 523 3.45 19.70 -39.72
C VAL A 523 4.05 21.01 -40.24
N THR A 524 4.77 21.71 -39.38
CA THR A 524 5.40 22.99 -39.69
C THR A 524 6.86 22.83 -40.11
N GLY A 525 7.52 21.73 -39.73
CA GLY A 525 8.97 21.56 -39.85
C GLY A 525 9.80 22.36 -38.84
N TYR A 526 9.13 23.06 -37.93
CA TYR A 526 9.73 23.83 -36.84
C TYR A 526 9.31 23.26 -35.48
N ILE A 527 10.21 23.32 -34.51
CA ILE A 527 9.96 22.76 -33.19
C ILE A 527 9.27 23.77 -32.28
N ASP A 528 7.99 23.56 -32.03
CA ASP A 528 7.26 24.22 -30.97
C ASP A 528 7.32 23.42 -29.66
N GLN A 529 6.78 23.99 -28.58
CA GLN A 529 6.81 23.36 -27.26
C GLN A 529 6.10 21.98 -27.24
N PRO A 530 4.92 21.78 -27.87
CA PRO A 530 4.33 20.45 -28.04
C PRO A 530 5.20 19.45 -28.80
N THR A 531 5.85 19.87 -29.90
CA THR A 531 6.74 19.04 -30.71
C THR A 531 7.98 18.63 -29.91
N MET A 532 8.61 19.59 -29.23
CA MET A 532 9.77 19.36 -28.36
C MET A 532 9.46 18.34 -27.27
N VAL A 533 8.33 18.55 -26.57
CA VAL A 533 7.89 17.65 -25.51
C VAL A 533 7.71 16.26 -26.09
N ARG A 534 6.90 16.05 -27.13
CA ARG A 534 6.71 14.71 -27.71
C ARG A 534 8.00 14.07 -28.23
N LEU A 535 8.95 14.85 -28.74
CA LEU A 535 10.23 14.37 -29.26
C LEU A 535 11.14 13.84 -28.13
N LEU A 536 11.21 14.55 -27.01
CA LEU A 536 12.01 14.17 -25.84
C LEU A 536 11.33 13.11 -24.98
N LEU A 537 10.00 12.99 -25.05
CA LEU A 537 9.21 11.98 -24.35
C LEU A 537 9.11 10.65 -25.11
N GLY A 538 9.23 10.68 -26.44
CA GLY A 538 9.10 9.50 -27.29
C GLY A 538 10.38 8.70 -27.30
N GLY A 539 10.58 7.89 -26.26
CA GLY A 539 11.56 6.80 -26.14
C GLY A 539 10.88 5.58 -25.62
#